data_AF-A0A263D901-F1
#
_entry.id   AF-A0A263D901-F1
#
_cell.length_a   1.000
_cell.length_b   1.000
_cell.length_c   1.000
_cell.angle_alpha   90.00
_cell.angle_beta   90.00
_cell.angle_gamma   90.00
#
_symmetry.space_group_name_H-M   'P 1'
#
loop_
_entity.id
_entity.type
_entity.pdbx_description
1 polymer ?
#
loop_
_entity_poly.entity_id
_entity_poly.type
_entity_poly.pdbx_seq_one_letter_code
_entity_poly.pdbx_strand_id
1 'polypeptide(L)'
;MKRRSSVQTLCGTGLAVAVLALTVAAAPEGCAEPVTPPAAAATLPGPSAAPQPGTGAAGTAESGAPETLAPAEFDGAALAEAVGAAVRGRVPGTEFGLHLHDRLSGTTVASAGAERPFYTASVVKLLIAVDRIRDAGWRLPEAERAGLTAMLAGSSDGVASAWWDPTVLDPALGDLIGLRETTPPRRDADWELTRMSARDVSAAYEFIAGGLPAEASAFTLDTLSGATDPAADGFAQYFGIPDALPGTPWAVKQGWMRVADGLVLNTTGLAGPDLRYVVVLLTEQPAGTSYAAGRAAVTAGIGALAPILTAAAR
;
A
#
# COMPACT_ATOMS: atom_id res chain seq x y z
N MET A 1 56.44 35.65 -29.11
CA MET A 1 56.62 34.60 -30.14
C MET A 1 55.34 33.78 -30.24
N LYS A 2 54.69 33.83 -31.41
CA LYS A 2 53.39 33.23 -31.71
C LYS A 2 53.51 31.71 -31.85
N ARG A 3 52.65 30.95 -31.19
CA ARG A 3 52.47 29.51 -31.45
C ARG A 3 51.41 29.31 -32.53
N ARG A 4 51.77 28.49 -33.52
CA ARG A 4 50.92 27.94 -34.58
C ARG A 4 49.98 26.89 -34.00
N SER A 5 48.79 26.72 -34.58
CA SER A 5 48.42 25.48 -35.27
C SER A 5 47.07 25.62 -35.98
N SER A 6 47.05 25.04 -37.17
CA SER A 6 46.08 25.21 -38.25
C SER A 6 44.81 24.40 -38.06
N VAL A 7 43.72 24.94 -38.59
CA VAL A 7 42.43 24.30 -38.81
C VAL A 7 42.58 23.19 -39.86
N GLN A 8 42.09 21.99 -39.56
CA GLN A 8 41.87 20.92 -40.53
C GLN A 8 40.38 20.57 -40.56
N THR A 9 39.77 20.85 -41.70
CA THR A 9 38.48 20.36 -42.16
C THR A 9 38.64 18.89 -42.58
N LEU A 10 37.85 17.97 -42.03
CA LEU A 10 37.70 16.63 -42.61
C LEU A 10 36.21 16.30 -42.79
N CYS A 11 35.89 15.89 -44.03
CA CYS A 11 34.63 15.36 -44.52
C CYS A 11 33.96 14.36 -43.57
N GLY A 12 32.67 14.59 -43.29
CA GLY A 12 31.78 13.59 -42.70
C GLY A 12 31.39 12.55 -43.75
N THR A 13 31.81 11.31 -43.49
CA THR A 13 31.31 10.09 -44.15
C THR A 13 29.92 9.75 -43.63
N GLY A 14 28.95 9.61 -44.53
CA GLY A 14 27.60 9.14 -44.21
C GLY A 14 27.58 7.68 -43.76
N LEU A 15 26.65 7.38 -42.85
CA LEU A 15 26.25 6.01 -42.56
C LEU A 15 24.72 5.91 -42.65
N ALA A 16 24.29 4.92 -43.41
CA ALA A 16 22.94 4.71 -43.89
C ALA A 16 21.95 4.35 -42.79
N VAL A 17 20.74 4.90 -42.89
CA VAL A 17 19.55 4.51 -42.12
C VAL A 17 18.93 3.30 -42.82
N ALA A 18 18.95 2.13 -42.18
CA ALA A 18 18.19 0.97 -42.62
C ALA A 18 16.74 1.09 -42.12
N VAL A 19 15.81 1.38 -43.03
CA VAL A 19 14.37 1.34 -42.78
C VAL A 19 13.91 -0.10 -42.97
N LEU A 20 13.51 -0.76 -41.88
CA LEU A 20 12.88 -2.08 -41.93
C LEU A 20 11.38 -1.89 -42.21
N ALA A 21 10.97 -2.13 -43.45
CA ALA A 21 9.57 -2.16 -43.84
C ALA A 21 8.93 -3.48 -43.37
N LEU A 22 8.03 -3.40 -42.38
CA LEU A 22 7.15 -4.51 -42.01
C LEU A 22 5.92 -4.48 -42.91
N THR A 23 5.81 -5.46 -43.80
CA THR A 23 4.63 -5.70 -44.63
C THR A 23 3.52 -6.34 -43.80
N VAL A 24 2.39 -5.64 -43.66
CA VAL A 24 1.13 -6.21 -43.16
C VAL A 24 0.48 -7.00 -44.29
N ALA A 25 0.34 -8.31 -44.11
CA ALA A 25 -0.50 -9.15 -44.94
C ALA A 25 -1.93 -9.17 -44.36
N ALA A 26 -2.87 -8.62 -45.12
CA ALA A 26 -4.30 -8.73 -44.84
C ALA A 26 -4.79 -10.15 -45.16
N ALA A 27 -5.56 -10.74 -44.24
CA ALA A 27 -6.32 -11.99 -44.47
C ALA A 27 -7.83 -11.66 -44.45
N PRO A 28 -8.65 -12.43 -45.19
CA PRO A 28 -9.96 -11.97 -45.66
C PRO A 28 -11.07 -12.13 -44.63
N GLU A 29 -12.07 -11.26 -44.77
CA GLU A 29 -13.37 -11.28 -44.11
C GLU A 29 -14.11 -12.60 -44.34
N GLY A 30 -14.42 -13.29 -43.24
CA GLY A 30 -15.28 -14.47 -43.19
C GLY A 30 -16.53 -14.15 -42.37
N CYS A 31 -17.69 -14.35 -42.99
CA CYS A 31 -19.03 -14.03 -42.52
C CYS A 31 -19.33 -14.51 -41.09
N ALA A 32 -19.78 -13.59 -40.22
CA ALA A 32 -20.37 -13.92 -38.93
C ALA A 32 -21.91 -13.95 -39.07
N GLU A 33 -22.53 -15.11 -38.86
CA GLU A 33 -23.98 -15.22 -38.66
C GLU A 33 -24.37 -14.84 -37.22
N PRO A 34 -25.55 -14.23 -37.00
CA PRO A 34 -26.02 -13.86 -35.67
C PRO A 34 -26.61 -15.07 -34.94
N VAL A 35 -25.93 -15.55 -33.90
CA VAL A 35 -26.48 -16.53 -32.96
C VAL A 35 -27.40 -15.81 -31.97
N THR A 36 -28.70 -16.07 -32.10
CA THR A 36 -29.74 -15.68 -31.15
C THR A 36 -29.72 -16.64 -29.95
N PRO A 37 -29.65 -16.16 -28.69
CA PRO A 37 -29.89 -17.03 -27.54
C PRO A 37 -31.41 -17.25 -27.36
N PRO A 38 -31.88 -18.49 -27.13
CA PRO A 38 -33.27 -18.72 -26.76
C PRO A 38 -33.52 -18.26 -25.32
N ALA A 39 -34.56 -17.45 -25.16
CA ALA A 39 -35.17 -17.14 -23.87
C ALA A 39 -35.74 -18.43 -23.27
N ALA A 40 -35.16 -18.87 -22.14
CA ALA A 40 -35.76 -19.88 -21.29
C ALA A 40 -36.28 -19.19 -20.02
N ALA A 41 -37.59 -19.00 -19.97
CA ALA A 41 -38.32 -18.62 -18.77
C ALA A 41 -38.20 -19.75 -17.73
N ALA A 42 -37.53 -19.47 -16.61
CA ALA A 42 -37.62 -20.31 -15.42
C ALA A 42 -38.65 -19.69 -14.46
N THR A 43 -39.78 -20.36 -14.37
CA THR A 43 -40.94 -20.06 -13.52
C THR A 43 -40.57 -20.07 -12.04
N LEU A 44 -40.93 -19.00 -11.32
CA LEU A 44 -40.92 -18.96 -9.85
C LEU A 44 -42.06 -19.83 -9.29
N PRO A 45 -41.82 -20.71 -8.30
CA PRO A 45 -42.89 -21.24 -7.46
C PRO A 45 -43.24 -20.24 -6.36
N GLY A 46 -44.51 -19.86 -6.28
CA GLY A 46 -45.10 -19.11 -5.16
C GLY A 46 -45.20 -19.93 -3.86
N PRO A 47 -45.65 -19.30 -2.75
CA PRO A 47 -45.42 -19.79 -1.40
C PRO A 47 -46.40 -20.90 -1.02
N SER A 48 -45.91 -21.96 -0.38
CA SER A 48 -46.76 -22.95 0.29
C SER A 48 -46.61 -22.82 1.80
N ALA A 49 -47.76 -22.64 2.45
CA ALA A 49 -47.92 -22.42 3.88
C ALA A 49 -47.51 -23.65 4.73
N ALA A 50 -47.12 -23.36 5.97
CA ALA A 50 -46.60 -24.25 7.00
C ALA A 50 -47.57 -25.37 7.44
N PRO A 51 -47.02 -26.41 8.10
CA PRO A 51 -47.44 -26.68 9.48
C PRO A 51 -46.27 -26.97 10.43
N GLN A 52 -46.35 -26.44 11.66
CA GLN A 52 -45.59 -26.84 12.86
C GLN A 52 -46.62 -27.13 13.98
N PRO A 53 -46.28 -27.82 15.10
CA PRO A 53 -44.97 -28.35 15.51
C PRO A 53 -44.97 -29.82 15.98
N GLY A 54 -43.82 -30.48 15.88
CA GLY A 54 -43.49 -31.71 16.61
C GLY A 54 -42.23 -31.50 17.43
N THR A 55 -42.37 -31.52 18.75
CA THR A 55 -41.31 -31.39 19.75
C THR A 55 -40.35 -32.59 19.70
N GLY A 56 -39.12 -32.37 19.24
CA GLY A 56 -38.02 -33.31 19.33
C GLY A 56 -36.78 -32.58 19.84
N ALA A 57 -36.40 -32.87 21.08
CA ALA A 57 -35.17 -32.38 21.70
C ALA A 57 -33.95 -32.94 20.94
N ALA A 58 -33.11 -32.05 20.42
CA ALA A 58 -31.79 -32.37 19.89
C ALA A 58 -30.79 -31.35 20.46
N GLY A 59 -29.70 -31.87 21.02
CA GLY A 59 -28.75 -31.14 21.84
C GLY A 59 -28.20 -29.88 21.18
N THR A 60 -28.16 -28.81 21.96
CA THR A 60 -27.35 -27.63 21.73
C THR A 60 -25.88 -28.04 21.68
N ALA A 61 -25.35 -28.19 20.47
CA ALA A 61 -23.93 -27.99 20.25
C ALA A 61 -23.68 -26.48 20.42
N GLU A 62 -22.98 -26.11 21.50
CA GLU A 62 -22.43 -24.77 21.67
C GLU A 62 -21.46 -24.50 20.52
N SER A 63 -21.94 -23.79 19.50
CA SER A 63 -21.09 -23.06 18.57
C SER A 63 -20.44 -21.95 19.38
N GLY A 64 -19.21 -22.18 19.86
CA GLY A 64 -18.41 -21.15 20.51
C GLY A 64 -18.29 -19.94 19.57
N ALA A 65 -18.97 -18.85 19.92
CA ALA A 65 -18.69 -17.55 19.34
C ALA A 65 -17.21 -17.22 19.63
N PRO A 66 -16.47 -16.55 18.73
CA PRO A 66 -15.12 -16.13 19.02
C PRO A 66 -15.15 -15.27 20.27
N GLU A 67 -14.49 -15.75 21.32
CA GLU A 67 -14.31 -15.03 22.56
C GLU A 67 -13.62 -13.71 22.20
N THR A 68 -14.33 -12.59 22.37
CA THR A 68 -13.75 -11.26 22.16
C THR A 68 -12.65 -11.12 23.19
N LEU A 69 -11.41 -11.40 22.79
CA LEU A 69 -10.25 -11.23 23.66
C LEU A 69 -10.24 -9.78 24.13
N ALA A 70 -10.25 -9.59 25.46
CA ALA A 70 -10.14 -8.27 26.05
C ALA A 70 -8.89 -7.58 25.47
N PRO A 71 -8.97 -6.29 25.08
CA PRO A 71 -7.80 -5.57 24.60
C PRO A 71 -6.69 -5.71 25.64
N ALA A 72 -5.47 -6.02 25.20
CA ALA A 72 -4.33 -5.85 26.09
C ALA A 72 -4.28 -4.38 26.48
N GLU A 73 -4.45 -4.09 27.78
CA GLU A 73 -4.40 -2.72 28.31
C GLU A 73 -2.95 -2.22 28.23
N PHE A 74 -2.62 -1.61 27.10
CA PHE A 74 -1.40 -0.85 26.94
C PHE A 74 -1.68 0.61 27.26
N ASP A 75 -0.73 1.27 27.92
CA ASP A 75 -0.73 2.73 28.00
C ASP A 75 -0.33 3.30 26.62
N GLY A 76 -1.35 3.53 25.78
CA GLY A 76 -1.17 4.05 24.43
C GLY A 76 -0.47 5.41 24.37
N ALA A 77 -0.66 6.25 25.38
CA ALA A 77 0.01 7.55 25.46
C ALA A 77 1.50 7.37 25.74
N ALA A 78 1.85 6.50 26.69
CA ALA A 78 3.24 6.17 26.97
C ALA A 78 3.97 5.55 25.76
N LEU A 79 3.28 4.70 24.98
CA LEU A 79 3.84 4.16 23.74
C LEU A 79 4.10 5.24 22.70
N ALA A 80 3.14 6.14 22.50
CA ALA A 80 3.29 7.24 21.54
C ALA A 80 4.44 8.18 21.93
N GLU A 81 4.59 8.49 23.23
CA GLU A 81 5.73 9.23 23.76
C GLU A 81 7.06 8.49 23.55
N ALA A 82 7.09 7.17 23.79
CA ALA A 82 8.29 6.37 23.55
C ALA A 82 8.72 6.36 22.08
N VAL A 83 7.77 6.24 21.15
CA VAL A 83 8.03 6.37 19.70
C VAL A 83 8.58 7.76 19.38
N GLY A 84 7.93 8.81 19.87
CA GLY A 84 8.35 10.18 19.63
C GLY A 84 9.75 10.48 20.18
N ALA A 85 10.06 10.00 21.38
CA ALA A 85 11.37 10.12 22.01
C ALA A 85 12.44 9.36 21.22
N ALA A 86 12.15 8.14 20.74
CA ALA A 86 13.08 7.34 19.95
C ALA A 86 13.41 8.00 18.60
N VAL A 87 12.39 8.49 17.89
CA VAL A 87 12.57 9.20 16.61
C VAL A 87 13.37 10.50 16.81
N ARG A 88 12.92 11.37 17.72
CA ARG A 88 13.56 12.69 17.93
C ARG A 88 14.92 12.61 18.62
N GLY A 89 15.19 11.53 19.35
CA GLY A 89 16.51 11.25 19.91
C GLY A 89 17.56 10.93 18.83
N ARG A 90 17.13 10.49 17.64
CA ARG A 90 18.02 10.26 16.49
C ARG A 90 18.07 11.47 15.56
N VAL A 91 16.93 12.08 15.28
CA VAL A 91 16.81 13.27 14.43
C VAL A 91 15.95 14.30 15.16
N PRO A 92 16.56 15.25 15.89
CA PRO A 92 15.82 16.31 16.56
C PRO A 92 15.03 17.15 15.57
N GLY A 93 13.80 17.53 15.94
CA GLY A 93 12.92 18.32 15.06
C GLY A 93 12.09 17.50 14.07
N THR A 94 12.17 16.17 14.08
CA THR A 94 11.25 15.34 13.30
C THR A 94 9.81 15.50 13.78
N GLU A 95 8.93 15.78 12.83
CA GLU A 95 7.48 15.67 12.97
C GLU A 95 7.04 14.26 12.56
N PHE A 96 6.06 13.69 13.25
CA PHE A 96 5.59 12.35 12.96
C PHE A 96 4.09 12.18 13.21
N GLY A 97 3.49 11.26 12.47
CA GLY A 97 2.15 10.72 12.69
C GLY A 97 2.28 9.23 12.99
N LEU A 98 1.67 8.79 14.09
CA LEU A 98 1.64 7.41 14.55
C LEU A 98 0.20 6.94 14.63
N HIS A 99 -0.06 5.76 14.08
CA HIS A 99 -1.27 4.98 14.38
C HIS A 99 -0.90 3.50 14.51
N LEU A 100 -1.25 2.91 15.65
CA LEU A 100 -1.11 1.48 15.93
C LEU A 100 -2.49 0.93 16.24
N HIS A 101 -2.98 0.05 15.38
CA HIS A 101 -4.31 -0.55 15.48
C HIS A 101 -4.21 -2.05 15.68
N ASP A 102 -4.96 -2.57 16.64
CA ASP A 102 -5.15 -4.01 16.83
C ASP A 102 -6.40 -4.46 16.06
N ARG A 103 -6.19 -5.21 14.99
CA ARG A 103 -7.26 -5.68 14.10
C ARG A 103 -8.14 -6.73 14.73
N LEU A 104 -7.63 -7.45 15.72
CA LEU A 104 -8.38 -8.51 16.39
C LEU A 104 -9.41 -7.92 17.37
N SER A 105 -9.01 -6.91 18.16
CA SER A 105 -9.92 -6.22 19.09
C SER A 105 -10.65 -5.03 18.46
N GLY A 106 -10.21 -4.57 17.29
CA GLY A 106 -10.74 -3.37 16.64
C GLY A 106 -10.39 -2.07 17.37
N THR A 107 -9.35 -2.07 18.20
CA THR A 107 -8.98 -0.91 19.04
C THR A 107 -7.71 -0.22 18.56
N THR A 108 -7.64 1.10 18.75
CA THR A 108 -6.38 1.83 18.59
C THR A 108 -5.55 1.64 19.86
N VAL A 109 -4.38 1.03 19.72
CA VAL A 109 -3.45 0.75 20.83
C VAL A 109 -2.62 2.00 21.15
N ALA A 110 -2.14 2.71 20.14
CA ALA A 110 -1.39 3.95 20.30
C ALA A 110 -1.62 4.89 19.12
N SER A 111 -1.61 6.19 19.38
CA SER A 111 -1.84 7.22 18.36
C SER A 111 -1.20 8.54 18.76
N ALA A 112 -0.56 9.22 17.80
CA ALA A 112 -0.09 10.60 17.96
C ALA A 112 -0.08 11.29 16.60
N GLY A 113 -0.65 12.50 16.50
CA GLY A 113 -0.73 13.24 15.25
C GLY A 113 -1.43 12.46 14.12
N ALA A 114 -2.29 11.49 14.45
CA ALA A 114 -2.77 10.49 13.49
C ALA A 114 -3.66 11.05 12.38
N GLU A 115 -4.26 12.22 12.60
CA GLU A 115 -5.12 12.94 11.65
C GLU A 115 -4.34 14.00 10.84
N ARG A 116 -3.09 14.30 11.22
CA ARG A 116 -2.25 15.25 10.47
C ARG A 116 -1.84 14.62 9.13
N PRO A 117 -2.07 15.26 7.99
CA PRO A 117 -1.56 14.77 6.71
C PRO A 117 -0.03 14.91 6.60
N PHE A 118 0.63 13.90 6.05
CA PHE A 118 2.06 13.89 5.71
C PHE A 118 2.21 13.56 4.23
N TYR A 119 3.29 14.04 3.60
CA TYR A 119 3.67 13.50 2.28
C TYR A 119 3.91 11.99 2.36
N THR A 120 3.31 11.24 1.44
CA THR A 120 3.34 9.78 1.50
C THR A 120 4.50 9.15 0.76
N ALA A 121 5.03 9.84 -0.26
CA ALA A 121 5.89 9.22 -1.26
C ALA A 121 5.24 7.91 -1.76
N SER A 122 6.00 6.82 -1.82
CA SER A 122 5.53 5.50 -2.26
C SER A 122 4.44 4.83 -1.42
N VAL A 123 4.01 5.38 -0.27
CA VAL A 123 2.88 4.81 0.51
C VAL A 123 1.55 4.96 -0.25
N VAL A 124 1.37 6.00 -1.08
CA VAL A 124 0.14 6.17 -1.89
C VAL A 124 -0.11 5.03 -2.87
N LYS A 125 0.92 4.24 -3.22
CA LYS A 125 0.80 3.08 -4.10
C LYS A 125 -0.18 2.03 -3.57
N LEU A 126 -0.50 2.05 -2.27
CA LEU A 126 -1.61 1.28 -1.68
C LEU A 126 -2.96 1.69 -2.30
N LEU A 127 -3.22 2.99 -2.43
CA LEU A 127 -4.46 3.49 -3.03
C LEU A 127 -4.50 3.24 -4.54
N ILE A 128 -3.36 3.40 -5.22
CA ILE A 128 -3.23 3.06 -6.65
C ILE A 128 -3.56 1.57 -6.89
N ALA A 129 -3.07 0.69 -6.02
CA ALA A 129 -3.38 -0.74 -6.10
C ALA A 129 -4.88 -1.02 -5.89
N VAL A 130 -5.50 -0.40 -4.87
CA VAL A 130 -6.93 -0.58 -4.59
C VAL A 130 -7.78 -0.09 -5.76
N ASP A 131 -7.48 1.09 -6.29
CA ASP A 131 -8.19 1.67 -7.43
C ASP A 131 -8.04 0.83 -8.68
N ARG A 132 -6.84 0.30 -8.95
CA ARG A 132 -6.63 -0.61 -10.06
C ARG A 132 -7.49 -1.88 -9.95
N ILE A 133 -7.58 -2.45 -8.75
CA ILE A 133 -8.43 -3.61 -8.47
C ILE A 133 -9.92 -3.24 -8.61
N ARG A 134 -10.31 -2.04 -8.18
CA ARG A 134 -11.68 -1.50 -8.33
C ARG A 134 -12.06 -1.39 -9.81
N ASP A 135 -11.21 -0.77 -10.63
CA ASP A 135 -11.41 -0.58 -12.07
C ASP A 135 -11.49 -1.90 -12.83
N ALA A 136 -10.76 -2.91 -12.38
CA ALA A 136 -10.84 -4.28 -12.88
C ALA A 136 -12.08 -5.05 -12.38
N GLY A 137 -13.03 -4.37 -11.74
CA GLY A 137 -14.29 -4.96 -11.25
C GLY A 137 -14.10 -5.81 -10.00
N TRP A 138 -13.22 -5.38 -9.08
CA TRP A 138 -12.85 -6.08 -7.84
C TRP A 138 -12.19 -7.44 -8.07
N ARG A 139 -11.52 -7.59 -9.21
CA ARG A 139 -10.73 -8.77 -9.56
C ARG A 139 -9.32 -8.31 -9.84
N LEU A 140 -8.35 -9.16 -9.60
CA LEU A 140 -6.97 -8.90 -10.01
C LEU A 140 -6.66 -9.75 -11.25
N PRO A 141 -6.66 -9.16 -12.47
CA PRO A 141 -6.33 -9.90 -13.67
C PRO A 141 -4.90 -10.42 -13.61
N GLU A 142 -4.68 -11.63 -14.14
CA GLU A 142 -3.34 -12.23 -14.18
C GLU A 142 -2.31 -11.31 -14.86
N ALA A 143 -2.72 -10.63 -15.93
CA ALA A 143 -1.87 -9.69 -16.66
C ALA A 143 -1.39 -8.49 -15.83
N GLU A 144 -2.08 -8.16 -14.73
CA GLU A 144 -1.74 -7.01 -13.88
C GLU A 144 -0.93 -7.39 -12.65
N ARG A 145 -0.90 -8.68 -12.28
CA ARG A 145 -0.17 -9.18 -11.11
C ARG A 145 1.29 -8.75 -11.11
N ALA A 146 1.97 -8.89 -12.24
CA ALA A 146 3.38 -8.49 -12.36
C ALA A 146 3.58 -6.98 -12.14
N GLY A 147 2.66 -6.15 -12.62
CA GLY A 147 2.68 -4.70 -12.38
C GLY A 147 2.46 -4.37 -10.91
N LEU A 148 1.47 -5.02 -10.28
CA LEU A 148 1.17 -4.84 -8.86
C LEU A 148 2.37 -5.26 -7.99
N THR A 149 2.99 -6.40 -8.30
CA THR A 149 4.22 -6.86 -7.62
C THR A 149 5.36 -5.87 -7.78
N ALA A 150 5.62 -5.41 -9.00
CA ALA A 150 6.67 -4.42 -9.24
C ALA A 150 6.41 -3.10 -8.48
N MET A 151 5.15 -2.66 -8.40
CA MET A 151 4.77 -1.41 -7.73
C MET A 151 4.77 -1.51 -6.21
N LEU A 152 4.24 -2.59 -5.64
CA LEU A 152 4.11 -2.73 -4.19
C LEU A 152 5.38 -3.30 -3.55
N ALA A 153 5.87 -4.44 -4.03
CA ALA A 153 7.06 -5.09 -3.48
C ALA A 153 8.34 -4.34 -3.89
N GLY A 154 8.47 -4.06 -5.18
CA GLY A 154 9.64 -3.36 -5.75
C GLY A 154 9.57 -1.83 -5.63
N SER A 155 8.44 -1.27 -5.21
CA SER A 155 8.22 0.18 -5.16
C SER A 155 8.39 0.91 -6.50
N SER A 156 8.18 0.24 -7.64
CA SER A 156 8.42 0.81 -8.98
C SER A 156 7.65 2.11 -9.25
N ASP A 157 8.39 3.19 -9.47
CA ASP A 157 7.82 4.50 -9.85
C ASP A 157 7.27 4.51 -11.28
N GLY A 158 7.85 3.69 -12.17
CA GLY A 158 7.38 3.58 -13.54
C GLY A 158 5.97 3.00 -13.63
N VAL A 159 5.68 1.97 -12.84
CA VAL A 159 4.33 1.39 -12.76
C VAL A 159 3.37 2.38 -12.09
N ALA A 160 3.77 2.97 -10.96
CA ALA A 160 2.92 3.94 -10.27
C ALA A 160 2.58 5.14 -11.15
N SER A 161 3.55 5.70 -11.88
CA SER A 161 3.31 6.81 -12.79
C SER A 161 2.42 6.44 -13.98
N ALA A 162 2.46 5.18 -14.44
CA ALA A 162 1.61 4.70 -15.52
C ALA A 162 0.17 4.41 -15.07
N TRP A 163 -0.03 4.06 -13.81
CA TRP A 163 -1.35 3.72 -13.25
C TRP A 163 -2.00 4.86 -12.48
N TRP A 164 -1.23 5.89 -12.14
CA TRP A 164 -1.76 7.04 -11.43
C TRP A 164 -2.67 7.87 -12.32
N ASP A 165 -3.86 8.11 -11.82
CA ASP A 165 -4.78 9.16 -12.24
C ASP A 165 -5.27 9.85 -10.96
N PRO A 166 -5.26 11.18 -10.85
CA PRO A 166 -5.73 11.87 -9.64
C PRO A 166 -7.20 11.57 -9.28
N THR A 167 -8.01 11.08 -10.23
CA THR A 167 -9.37 10.58 -9.96
C THR A 167 -9.41 9.33 -9.08
N VAL A 168 -8.27 8.66 -8.86
CA VAL A 168 -8.11 7.63 -7.81
C VAL A 168 -8.60 8.13 -6.45
N LEU A 169 -8.45 9.42 -6.15
CA LEU A 169 -8.90 10.04 -4.90
C LEU A 169 -10.32 10.63 -5.01
N ASP A 170 -11.19 10.00 -5.80
CA ASP A 170 -12.60 10.39 -5.87
C ASP A 170 -13.32 10.18 -4.51
N PRO A 171 -14.41 10.92 -4.25
CA PRO A 171 -15.16 10.76 -3.00
C PRO A 171 -15.71 9.35 -2.77
N ALA A 172 -15.99 8.58 -3.83
CA ALA A 172 -16.52 7.23 -3.69
C ALA A 172 -15.46 6.26 -3.16
N LEU A 173 -14.19 6.38 -3.58
CA LEU A 173 -13.08 5.63 -2.99
C LEU A 173 -12.82 6.09 -1.56
N GLY A 174 -12.85 7.41 -1.34
CA GLY A 174 -12.71 8.01 -0.02
C GLY A 174 -13.71 7.43 0.98
N ASP A 175 -14.99 7.41 0.64
CA ASP A 175 -16.06 6.84 1.47
C ASP A 175 -15.93 5.33 1.63
N LEU A 176 -15.52 4.62 0.57
CA LEU A 176 -15.37 3.16 0.58
C LEU A 176 -14.26 2.70 1.53
N ILE A 177 -13.11 3.38 1.52
CA ILE A 177 -11.96 3.06 2.38
C ILE A 177 -12.09 3.75 3.74
N GLY A 178 -12.80 4.87 3.82
CA GLY A 178 -12.89 5.71 5.02
C GLY A 178 -11.79 6.78 5.12
N LEU A 179 -11.28 7.25 3.98
CA LEU A 179 -10.28 8.32 3.90
C LEU A 179 -10.90 9.66 4.22
N ARG A 180 -10.35 10.39 5.19
CA ARG A 180 -10.88 11.68 5.65
C ARG A 180 -9.92 12.85 5.48
N GLU A 181 -8.63 12.57 5.53
CA GLU A 181 -7.57 13.59 5.54
C GLU A 181 -6.64 13.48 4.32
N THR A 182 -6.92 12.53 3.43
CA THR A 182 -6.15 12.30 2.20
C THR A 182 -6.45 13.38 1.17
N THR A 183 -5.40 13.98 0.62
CA THR A 183 -5.53 15.03 -0.40
C THR A 183 -4.60 14.76 -1.57
N PRO A 184 -5.05 14.98 -2.82
CA PRO A 184 -4.21 14.84 -4.00
C PRO A 184 -3.03 15.82 -3.98
N PRO A 185 -1.98 15.55 -4.78
CA PRO A 185 -0.90 16.49 -4.98
C PRO A 185 -1.37 17.76 -5.70
N ARG A 186 -0.59 18.84 -5.59
CA ARG A 186 -0.89 20.11 -6.29
C ARG A 186 -0.83 19.96 -7.81
N ARG A 187 0.08 19.12 -8.32
CA ARG A 187 0.20 18.81 -9.74
C ARG A 187 -0.20 17.37 -9.93
N ASP A 188 -1.11 17.14 -10.87
CA ASP A 188 -1.71 15.83 -11.10
C ASP A 188 -0.69 14.73 -11.37
N ALA A 189 0.48 15.03 -11.94
CA ALA A 189 1.50 14.01 -12.22
C ALA A 189 2.35 13.59 -10.99
N ASP A 190 2.28 14.33 -9.87
CA ASP A 190 3.17 14.13 -8.71
C ASP A 190 2.53 13.22 -7.66
N TRP A 191 2.17 11.99 -8.02
CA TRP A 191 1.51 11.06 -7.12
C TRP A 191 2.24 10.92 -5.77
N GLU A 192 3.57 11.01 -5.75
CA GLU A 192 4.41 10.91 -4.56
C GLU A 192 4.16 12.04 -3.54
N LEU A 193 3.67 13.20 -4.01
CA LEU A 193 3.31 14.36 -3.18
C LEU A 193 1.88 14.29 -2.64
N THR A 194 1.16 13.19 -2.88
CA THR A 194 -0.10 12.91 -2.17
C THR A 194 0.14 13.01 -0.66
N ARG A 195 -0.84 13.55 0.05
CA ARG A 195 -0.80 13.62 1.51
C ARG A 195 -1.85 12.71 2.10
N MET A 196 -1.46 11.89 3.07
CA MET A 196 -2.35 11.03 3.84
C MET A 196 -2.05 11.20 5.32
N SER A 197 -3.07 11.01 6.17
CA SER A 197 -2.89 10.90 7.61
C SER A 197 -2.49 9.47 8.01
N ALA A 198 -1.96 9.28 9.22
CA ALA A 198 -1.65 7.93 9.69
C ALA A 198 -2.93 7.08 9.86
N ARG A 199 -4.05 7.71 10.22
CA ARG A 199 -5.37 7.08 10.29
C ARG A 199 -5.84 6.61 8.90
N ASP A 200 -5.71 7.45 7.88
CA ASP A 200 -6.12 7.11 6.51
C ASP A 200 -5.27 5.97 5.92
N VAL A 201 -3.96 5.98 6.17
CA VAL A 201 -3.10 4.86 5.80
C VAL A 201 -3.54 3.58 6.53
N SER A 202 -3.89 3.66 7.82
CA SER A 202 -4.40 2.50 8.54
C SER A 202 -5.72 1.99 7.95
N ALA A 203 -6.61 2.89 7.53
CA ALA A 203 -7.87 2.54 6.87
C ALA A 203 -7.62 1.83 5.52
N ALA A 204 -6.61 2.26 4.77
CA ALA A 204 -6.20 1.58 3.54
C ALA A 204 -5.73 0.14 3.80
N TYR A 205 -4.96 -0.12 4.86
CA TYR A 205 -4.57 -1.48 5.23
C TYR A 205 -5.75 -2.33 5.68
N GLU A 206 -6.69 -1.79 6.47
CA GLU A 206 -7.91 -2.51 6.82
C GLU A 206 -8.74 -2.86 5.59
N PHE A 207 -8.87 -1.92 4.65
CA PHE A 207 -9.59 -2.18 3.41
C PHE A 207 -8.89 -3.25 2.56
N ILE A 208 -7.57 -3.22 2.46
CA ILE A 208 -6.80 -4.26 1.74
C ILE A 208 -6.98 -5.63 2.40
N ALA A 209 -6.97 -5.69 3.73
CA ALA A 209 -6.99 -6.94 4.47
C ALA A 209 -8.39 -7.52 4.69
N GLY A 210 -9.45 -6.70 4.66
CA GLY A 210 -10.82 -7.15 4.93
C GLY A 210 -11.90 -6.61 4.00
N GLY A 211 -11.64 -5.53 3.25
CA GLY A 211 -12.58 -4.92 2.31
C GLY A 211 -12.47 -5.46 0.88
N LEU A 212 -11.28 -5.86 0.45
CA LEU A 212 -11.07 -6.49 -0.87
C LEU A 212 -11.62 -7.91 -0.92
N PRO A 213 -12.04 -8.41 -2.11
CA PRO A 213 -12.32 -9.83 -2.29
C PRO A 213 -11.11 -10.71 -1.93
N ALA A 214 -11.38 -11.88 -1.36
CA ALA A 214 -10.36 -12.72 -0.71
C ALA A 214 -9.12 -12.99 -1.58
N GLU A 215 -9.30 -13.25 -2.88
CA GLU A 215 -8.18 -13.49 -3.80
C GLU A 215 -7.29 -12.24 -3.99
N ALA A 216 -7.91 -11.08 -4.17
CA ALA A 216 -7.21 -9.81 -4.35
C ALA A 216 -6.54 -9.35 -3.05
N SER A 217 -7.21 -9.57 -1.91
CA SER A 217 -6.64 -9.34 -0.58
C SER A 217 -5.40 -10.20 -0.35
N ALA A 218 -5.52 -11.52 -0.53
CA ALA A 218 -4.43 -12.47 -0.34
C ALA A 218 -3.22 -12.14 -1.22
N PHE A 219 -3.43 -11.87 -2.51
CA PHE A 219 -2.33 -11.52 -3.40
C PHE A 219 -1.67 -10.19 -3.05
N THR A 220 -2.46 -9.16 -2.71
CA THR A 220 -1.94 -7.85 -2.32
C THR A 220 -1.11 -7.95 -1.04
N LEU A 221 -1.60 -8.68 -0.04
CA LEU A 221 -0.88 -8.88 1.22
C LEU A 221 0.38 -9.75 1.05
N ASP A 222 0.33 -10.80 0.24
CA ASP A 222 1.52 -11.61 -0.09
C ASP A 222 2.58 -10.76 -0.80
N THR A 223 2.15 -9.93 -1.75
CA THR A 223 3.04 -8.98 -2.44
C THR A 223 3.68 -7.99 -1.46
N LEU A 224 2.92 -7.42 -0.54
CA LEU A 224 3.45 -6.50 0.48
C LEU A 224 4.38 -7.21 1.48
N SER A 225 4.14 -8.51 1.73
CA SER A 225 5.03 -9.36 2.54
C SER A 225 6.34 -9.70 1.81
N GLY A 226 6.33 -9.63 0.48
CA GLY A 226 7.48 -9.81 -0.39
C GLY A 226 8.24 -8.54 -0.76
N ALA A 227 8.11 -7.44 0.02
CA ALA A 227 8.83 -6.19 -0.24
C ALA A 227 10.32 -6.45 -0.48
N THR A 228 10.91 -5.83 -1.52
CA THR A 228 12.30 -6.11 -1.91
C THR A 228 13.27 -5.14 -1.27
N ASP A 229 14.50 -5.60 -1.04
CA ASP A 229 15.64 -4.76 -0.66
C ASP A 229 16.87 -5.14 -1.50
N PRO A 230 17.40 -4.23 -2.33
CA PRO A 230 16.90 -2.88 -2.58
C PRO A 230 15.55 -2.83 -3.31
N ALA A 231 14.90 -1.65 -3.30
CA ALA A 231 13.80 -1.33 -4.20
C ALA A 231 14.25 -1.26 -5.67
N ALA A 232 13.29 -1.11 -6.59
CA ALA A 232 13.53 -1.02 -8.03
C ALA A 232 14.45 0.14 -8.44
N ASP A 233 14.51 1.21 -7.64
CA ASP A 233 15.39 2.37 -7.83
C ASP A 233 16.77 2.20 -7.17
N GLY A 234 17.03 1.05 -6.54
CA GLY A 234 18.27 0.77 -5.80
C GLY A 234 18.26 1.29 -4.36
N PHE A 235 17.17 1.91 -3.88
CA PHE A 235 17.07 2.39 -2.51
C PHE A 235 17.04 1.22 -1.51
N ALA A 236 17.72 1.37 -0.37
CA ALA A 236 17.62 0.42 0.73
C ALA A 236 16.26 0.58 1.42
N GLN A 237 15.27 -0.14 0.90
CA GLN A 237 13.86 -0.08 1.26
C GLN A 237 13.58 -0.73 2.61
N TYR A 238 14.46 -1.60 3.10
CA TYR A 238 14.37 -2.05 4.48
C TYR A 238 14.79 -0.93 5.44
N PHE A 239 13.78 -0.43 6.17
CA PHE A 239 13.86 0.46 7.32
C PHE A 239 12.50 0.51 8.02
N GLY A 240 12.46 0.95 9.28
CA GLY A 240 11.21 0.93 10.05
C GLY A 240 10.83 -0.50 10.42
N ILE A 241 9.64 -0.95 10.02
CA ILE A 241 9.09 -2.27 10.38
C ILE A 241 10.06 -3.44 10.08
N PRO A 242 10.60 -3.61 8.86
CA PRO A 242 11.47 -4.76 8.56
C PRO A 242 12.74 -4.80 9.42
N ASP A 243 13.40 -3.64 9.61
CA ASP A 243 14.67 -3.56 10.36
C ASP A 243 14.47 -3.60 11.88
N ALA A 244 13.34 -3.08 12.37
CA ALA A 244 13.05 -3.01 13.80
C ALA A 244 12.50 -4.32 14.36
N LEU A 245 11.88 -5.15 13.52
CA LEU A 245 11.17 -6.36 13.92
C LEU A 245 11.71 -7.61 13.20
N PRO A 246 13.01 -7.94 13.35
CA PRO A 246 13.60 -9.10 12.68
C PRO A 246 12.88 -10.39 13.12
N GLY A 247 12.57 -11.26 12.15
CA GLY A 247 11.87 -12.52 12.39
C GLY A 247 10.37 -12.38 12.71
N THR A 248 9.82 -11.18 12.66
CA THR A 248 8.38 -10.95 12.83
C THR A 248 7.69 -10.95 11.46
N PRO A 249 6.54 -11.63 11.28
CA PRO A 249 5.77 -11.52 10.05
C PRO A 249 5.31 -10.08 9.81
N TRP A 250 5.34 -9.65 8.55
CA TRP A 250 4.89 -8.32 8.14
C TRP A 250 4.42 -8.31 6.69
N ALA A 251 3.60 -7.31 6.36
CA ALA A 251 3.20 -6.94 5.00
C ALA A 251 3.29 -5.41 4.90
N VAL A 252 4.30 -4.89 4.20
CA VAL A 252 4.72 -3.49 4.37
C VAL A 252 4.75 -2.70 3.07
N LYS A 253 4.55 -1.39 3.20
CA LYS A 253 4.92 -0.41 2.18
C LYS A 253 5.67 0.76 2.81
N GLN A 254 6.89 0.97 2.35
CA GLN A 254 7.69 2.15 2.69
C GLN A 254 7.48 3.28 1.68
N GLY A 255 7.76 4.51 2.12
CA GLY A 255 7.85 5.69 1.28
C GLY A 255 9.07 6.54 1.64
N TRP A 256 9.79 7.02 0.63
CA TRP A 256 10.93 7.91 0.80
C TRP A 256 10.94 8.97 -0.28
N MET A 257 11.27 10.21 0.09
CA MET A 257 11.62 11.25 -0.88
C MET A 257 12.31 12.43 -0.19
N ARG A 258 12.99 13.25 -0.98
CA ARG A 258 13.39 14.59 -0.54
C ARG A 258 12.34 15.61 -0.98
N VAL A 259 12.01 16.51 -0.07
CA VAL A 259 11.20 17.70 -0.32
C VAL A 259 12.06 18.94 -0.06
N ALA A 260 11.61 20.12 -0.51
CA ALA A 260 12.40 21.35 -0.42
C ALA A 260 12.81 21.69 1.03
N ASP A 261 11.97 21.34 2.00
CA ASP A 261 12.09 21.64 3.42
C ASP A 261 12.55 20.45 4.27
N GLY A 262 12.84 19.29 3.67
CA GLY A 262 13.14 18.11 4.47
C GLY A 262 13.32 16.78 3.76
N LEU A 263 13.27 15.74 4.59
CA LEU A 263 13.33 14.34 4.20
C LEU A 263 12.05 13.66 4.68
N VAL A 264 11.36 12.99 3.76
CA VAL A 264 10.20 12.15 4.06
C VAL A 264 10.67 10.70 4.12
N LEU A 265 10.40 10.02 5.24
CA LEU A 265 10.59 8.59 5.38
C LEU A 265 9.41 7.99 6.16
N ASN A 266 8.67 7.13 5.51
CA ASN A 266 7.45 6.52 6.04
C ASN A 266 7.61 5.01 6.05
N THR A 267 7.20 4.38 7.16
CA THR A 267 7.12 2.93 7.28
C THR A 267 5.71 2.56 7.72
N THR A 268 5.08 1.67 6.97
CA THR A 268 3.66 1.33 7.13
C THR A 268 3.48 -0.14 6.84
N GLY A 269 2.54 -0.81 7.49
CA GLY A 269 2.31 -2.21 7.23
C GLY A 269 1.37 -2.89 8.22
N LEU A 270 1.04 -4.13 7.92
CA LEU A 270 0.63 -5.09 8.91
C LEU A 270 1.87 -5.73 9.54
N ALA A 271 1.85 -5.99 10.85
CA ALA A 271 2.96 -6.61 11.56
C ALA A 271 2.49 -7.48 12.73
N GLY A 272 3.36 -8.41 13.11
CA GLY A 272 3.15 -9.31 14.24
C GLY A 272 2.51 -10.64 13.84
N PRO A 273 2.27 -11.53 14.82
CA PRO A 273 1.59 -12.80 14.58
C PRO A 273 0.28 -12.58 13.82
N ASP A 274 0.06 -13.40 12.79
CA ASP A 274 -1.13 -13.37 11.93
C ASP A 274 -1.42 -12.00 11.29
N LEU A 275 -0.40 -11.13 11.15
CA LEU A 275 -0.55 -9.77 10.64
C LEU A 275 -1.61 -8.96 11.42
N ARG A 276 -1.65 -9.18 12.75
CA ARG A 276 -2.67 -8.64 13.67
C ARG A 276 -2.67 -7.12 13.80
N TYR A 277 -1.52 -6.46 13.71
CA TYR A 277 -1.45 -5.02 13.96
C TYR A 277 -1.27 -4.24 12.68
N VAL A 278 -2.05 -3.18 12.49
CA VAL A 278 -1.67 -2.12 11.54
C VAL A 278 -0.72 -1.17 12.24
N VAL A 279 0.43 -0.94 11.63
CA VAL A 279 1.47 -0.06 12.15
C VAL A 279 1.76 1.00 11.11
N VAL A 280 1.54 2.27 11.46
CA VAL A 280 1.80 3.41 10.59
C VAL A 280 2.66 4.41 11.33
N LEU A 281 3.85 4.69 10.80
CA LEU A 281 4.71 5.78 11.24
C LEU A 281 5.11 6.62 10.01
N LEU A 282 4.50 7.80 9.90
CA LEU A 282 4.80 8.80 8.87
C LEU A 282 5.74 9.85 9.46
N THR A 283 6.78 10.26 8.74
CA THR A 283 7.72 11.27 9.24
C THR A 283 8.10 12.33 8.22
N GLU A 284 8.20 13.56 8.70
CA GLU A 284 8.83 14.69 8.01
C GLU A 284 10.02 15.13 8.86
N GLN A 285 11.23 15.02 8.29
CA GLN A 285 12.48 15.23 9.00
C GLN A 285 13.18 16.49 8.49
N PRO A 286 13.91 17.22 9.35
CA PRO A 286 14.52 18.49 8.98
C PRO A 286 15.43 18.40 7.75
N ALA A 287 15.49 19.51 7.00
CA ALA A 287 16.45 19.69 5.92
C ALA A 287 17.88 19.38 6.37
N GLY A 288 18.65 18.74 5.50
CA GLY A 288 20.01 18.27 5.80
C GLY A 288 20.11 16.88 6.44
N THR A 289 18.98 16.29 6.86
CA THR A 289 18.97 14.89 7.32
C THR A 289 19.41 13.94 6.20
N SER A 290 20.36 13.06 6.52
CA SER A 290 20.81 12.00 5.61
C SER A 290 19.82 10.84 5.61
N TYR A 291 19.71 10.11 4.50
CA TYR A 291 18.86 8.91 4.46
C TYR A 291 19.26 7.87 5.52
N ALA A 292 20.56 7.75 5.85
CA ALA A 292 21.01 6.84 6.90
C ALA A 292 20.50 7.26 8.29
N ALA A 293 20.65 8.55 8.64
CA ALA A 293 20.14 9.07 9.91
C ALA A 293 18.62 8.97 10.00
N GLY A 294 17.92 9.31 8.91
CA GLY A 294 16.47 9.29 8.88
C GLY A 294 15.87 7.89 8.96
N ARG A 295 16.46 6.90 8.26
CA ARG A 295 16.05 5.49 8.40
C ARG A 295 16.28 5.02 9.83
N ALA A 296 17.44 5.34 10.41
CA ALA A 296 17.73 4.97 11.80
C ALA A 296 16.74 5.59 12.81
N ALA A 297 16.21 6.80 12.55
CA ALA A 297 15.19 7.43 13.37
C ALA A 297 13.84 6.70 13.27
N VAL A 298 13.38 6.41 12.06
CA VAL A 298 12.12 5.69 11.81
C VAL A 298 12.18 4.27 12.38
N THR A 299 13.30 3.55 12.16
CA THR A 299 13.54 2.22 12.74
C THR A 299 13.54 2.27 14.28
N ALA A 300 14.17 3.27 14.89
CA ALA A 300 14.14 3.43 16.35
C ALA A 300 12.70 3.66 16.88
N GLY A 301 11.89 4.45 16.16
CA GLY A 301 10.48 4.63 16.46
C GLY A 301 9.70 3.32 16.50
N ILE A 302 9.82 2.49 15.47
CA ILE A 302 9.16 1.17 15.45
C ILE A 302 9.72 0.23 16.51
N GLY A 303 11.03 0.30 16.79
CA GLY A 303 11.67 -0.49 17.84
C GLY A 303 11.04 -0.28 19.23
N ALA A 304 10.51 0.91 19.51
CA ALA A 304 9.78 1.17 20.76
C ALA A 304 8.47 0.37 20.89
N LEU A 305 7.91 -0.12 19.77
CA LEU A 305 6.68 -0.92 19.73
C LEU A 305 6.94 -2.43 19.70
N ALA A 306 8.21 -2.86 19.58
CA ALA A 306 8.58 -4.28 19.43
C ALA A 306 7.98 -5.21 20.52
N PRO A 307 7.91 -4.84 21.81
CA PRO A 307 7.30 -5.70 22.84
C PRO A 307 5.84 -6.08 22.56
N ILE A 308 5.10 -5.24 21.83
CA ILE A 308 3.69 -5.47 21.46
C ILE A 308 3.61 -6.29 20.18
N LEU A 309 4.41 -5.89 19.19
CA LEU A 309 4.36 -6.45 17.85
C LEU A 309 4.98 -7.86 17.75
N THR A 310 5.83 -8.23 18.70
CA THR A 310 6.50 -9.54 18.72
C THR A 310 5.93 -10.51 19.77
N ALA A 311 5.04 -10.03 20.63
CA ALA A 311 4.38 -10.90 21.60
C ALA A 311 3.55 -11.95 20.86
N ALA A 312 3.69 -13.23 21.26
CA ALA A 312 2.83 -14.29 20.77
C ALA A 312 1.36 -13.92 21.01
N ALA A 313 0.48 -14.30 20.08
CA ALA A 313 -0.96 -14.08 20.21
C ALA A 313 -1.42 -14.61 21.58
N ARG A 314 -1.89 -13.70 22.44
CA ARG A 314 -2.64 -14.02 23.66
C ARG A 314 -4.10 -14.12 23.32
#